data_AF-A0A850XKW5-F1
#
_entry.id   AF-A0A850XKW5-F1
#
_cell.length_a   1.000
_cell.length_b   1.000
_cell.length_c   1.000
_cell.angle_alpha   90.00
_cell.angle_beta   90.00
_cell.angle_gamma   90.00
#
_symmetry.space_group_name_H-M   'P 1'
#
loop_
_entity.id
_entity.type
_entity.pdbx_description
1 polymer ?
#
loop_
_entity_poly.entity_id
_entity_poly.type
_entity_poly.pdbx_seq_one_letter_code
_entity_poly.pdbx_strand_id
1 'polypeptide(L)'
;WDSRAQGLLIDRCLLERELLSSGHAHRGRGHGPAPVPHTFRATQFRSFVRQLYRYGFRKVPGWVGSAAPGDAGAWLHYCNPCFRRDRPDLLLRIK
;
A
#
# COMPACT_ATOMS: atom_id res chain seq x y z
N TRP A 1 2.91 5.96 8.06
CA TRP A 1 2.32 5.51 9.34
C TRP A 1 1.35 6.58 9.82
N ASP A 2 0.28 6.20 10.50
CA ASP A 2 -0.55 7.17 11.23
C ASP A 2 0.20 7.79 12.42
N SER A 3 -0.37 8.82 13.06
CA SER A 3 0.26 9.51 14.19
C SER A 3 0.52 8.60 15.40
N ARG A 4 -0.20 7.47 15.51
CA ARG A 4 -0.04 6.48 16.58
C ARG A 4 0.85 5.30 16.19
N ALA A 5 1.39 5.29 14.98
CA ALA A 5 2.23 4.22 14.43
C ALA A 5 1.60 2.80 14.47
N GLN A 6 0.27 2.75 14.34
CA GLN A 6 -0.59 1.56 14.36
C GLN A 6 -1.30 1.33 13.02
N GLY A 7 -1.20 2.28 12.10
CA GLY A 7 -1.93 2.30 10.83
C GLY A 7 -1.03 2.61 9.63
N LEU A 8 -1.42 2.06 8.50
CA LEU A 8 -0.85 2.30 7.19
C LEU A 8 -1.65 3.39 6.48
N LEU A 9 -0.96 4.47 6.10
CA LEU A 9 -1.50 5.56 5.31
C LEU A 9 -0.99 5.41 3.88
N ILE A 10 -1.91 5.46 2.92
CA ILE A 10 -1.63 5.16 1.52
C ILE A 10 -2.22 6.27 0.66
N ASP A 11 -1.36 7.00 -0.04
CA ASP A 11 -1.80 7.80 -1.18
C ASP A 11 -2.01 6.86 -2.38
N ARG A 12 -3.26 6.74 -2.81
CA ARG A 12 -3.61 5.88 -3.95
C ARG A 12 -2.92 6.31 -5.24
N CYS A 13 -2.93 7.60 -5.57
CA CYS A 13 -2.39 8.11 -6.83
C CYS A 13 -0.89 7.95 -6.88
N LEU A 14 -0.19 8.24 -5.77
CA LEU A 14 1.24 8.03 -5.65
C LEU A 14 1.61 6.54 -5.77
N LEU A 15 0.87 5.65 -5.09
CA LEU A 15 1.12 4.21 -5.14
C LEU A 15 0.87 3.63 -6.54
N GLU A 16 -0.22 4.03 -7.20
CA GLU A 16 -0.50 3.62 -8.57
C GLU A 16 0.61 4.08 -9.53
N ARG A 17 1.07 5.32 -9.43
CA ARG A 17 2.13 5.88 -10.29
C ARG A 17 3.50 5.24 -10.07
N GLU A 18 3.96 5.15 -8.83
CA GLU A 18 5.35 4.74 -8.54
C GLU A 18 5.50 3.21 -8.47
N LEU A 19 4.50 2.51 -7.92
CA LEU A 19 4.65 1.11 -7.51
C LEU A 19 3.86 0.12 -8.37
N LEU A 20 2.83 0.58 -9.10
CA LEU A 20 1.97 -0.28 -9.95
C LEU A 20 2.10 0.02 -11.45
N SER A 21 2.57 1.20 -11.86
CA SER A 21 2.68 1.57 -13.29
C SER A 21 3.84 0.88 -14.01
N SER A 22 4.82 0.32 -13.28
CA SER A 22 5.99 -0.35 -13.88
C SER A 22 5.66 -1.66 -14.62
N GLY A 23 4.49 -2.26 -14.44
CA GLY A 23 4.13 -3.52 -15.11
C GLY A 23 3.63 -3.38 -16.55
N HIS A 24 3.46 -2.16 -17.08
CA HIS A 24 3.09 -1.94 -18.48
C HIS A 24 4.31 -1.84 -19.41
N ALA A 25 5.49 -1.45 -18.89
CA ALA A 25 6.70 -1.25 -19.69
C ALA A 25 7.45 -2.56 -20.04
N HIS A 26 7.08 -3.71 -19.46
CA HIS A 26 7.85 -4.96 -19.61
C HIS A 26 7.06 -6.16 -20.14
N ARG A 27 5.84 -5.95 -20.66
CA ARG A 27 5.04 -7.03 -21.30
C ARG A 27 5.20 -7.16 -22.81
N GLY A 28 6.12 -6.39 -23.41
CA GLY A 28 6.49 -6.55 -24.80
C GLY A 28 8.00 -6.72 -24.91
N ARG A 29 8.42 -7.89 -25.40
CA ARG A 29 9.79 -8.22 -25.86
C ARG A 29 10.77 -8.69 -24.78
N GLY A 30 11.51 -9.72 -25.14
CA GLY A 30 12.31 -10.56 -24.24
C GLY A 30 13.38 -9.82 -23.45
N HIS A 31 13.80 -10.47 -22.37
CA HIS A 31 15.04 -10.22 -21.63
C HIS A 31 15.31 -8.74 -21.31
N GLY A 32 14.63 -8.18 -20.30
CA GLY A 32 14.99 -6.90 -19.69
C GLY A 32 15.24 -7.04 -18.18
N PRO A 33 15.84 -6.00 -17.56
CA PRO A 33 16.50 -6.09 -16.26
C PRO A 33 15.54 -6.61 -15.19
N ALA A 34 16.08 -7.41 -14.27
CA ALA A 34 15.33 -8.04 -13.18
C ALA A 34 14.38 -7.03 -12.50
N PRO A 35 13.15 -7.45 -12.13
CA PRO A 35 12.22 -6.56 -11.43
C PRO A 35 12.94 -5.94 -10.24
N VAL A 36 12.94 -4.61 -10.15
CA VAL A 36 13.53 -3.89 -9.02
C VAL A 36 12.91 -4.50 -7.75
N PRO A 37 13.70 -4.88 -6.73
CA PRO A 37 13.23 -5.64 -5.55
C PRO A 37 12.11 -4.96 -4.74
N HIS A 38 11.68 -3.76 -5.15
CA HIS A 38 10.68 -2.93 -4.49
C HIS A 38 9.40 -2.72 -5.31
N THR A 39 9.23 -3.39 -6.46
CA THR A 39 8.04 -3.24 -7.31
C THR A 39 7.01 -4.35 -7.13
N PHE A 40 5.72 -4.01 -7.19
CA PHE A 40 4.67 -5.01 -7.18
C PHE A 40 4.52 -5.62 -8.58
N ARG A 41 4.32 -6.94 -8.63
CA ARG A 41 3.90 -7.63 -9.87
C ARG A 41 2.51 -7.22 -10.33
N ALA A 42 1.69 -6.70 -9.42
CA ALA A 42 0.35 -6.23 -9.73
C ALA A 42 0.41 -4.82 -10.35
N THR A 43 -0.39 -4.59 -11.39
CA THR A 43 -0.54 -3.28 -12.04
C THR A 43 -1.79 -2.53 -11.60
N GLN A 44 -2.68 -3.20 -10.87
CA GLN A 44 -3.96 -2.65 -10.43
C GLN A 44 -4.00 -2.49 -8.91
N PHE A 45 -4.43 -1.32 -8.46
CA PHE A 45 -4.58 -1.02 -7.03
C PHE A 45 -5.50 -1.99 -6.29
N ARG A 46 -6.55 -2.47 -6.97
CA ARG A 46 -7.45 -3.49 -6.40
C ARG A 46 -6.73 -4.77 -6.00
N SER A 47 -5.68 -5.17 -6.73
CA SER A 47 -4.89 -6.35 -6.38
C SER A 47 -4.07 -6.13 -5.10
N PHE A 48 -3.53 -4.93 -4.92
CA PHE A 48 -2.87 -4.53 -3.68
C PHE A 48 -3.86 -4.50 -2.50
N VAL A 49 -5.05 -3.90 -2.67
CA VAL A 49 -6.11 -3.88 -1.64
C VAL A 49 -6.58 -5.28 -1.27
N ARG A 50 -6.69 -6.19 -2.23
CA ARG A 50 -7.03 -7.59 -1.96
C ARG A 50 -5.99 -8.27 -1.08
N GLN A 51 -4.70 -7.97 -1.27
CA GLN A 51 -3.65 -8.49 -0.39
C GLN A 51 -3.76 -7.90 1.03
N LEU A 52 -4.05 -6.60 1.15
CA LEU A 52 -4.33 -6.00 2.47
C LEU A 52 -5.45 -6.74 3.19
N TYR A 53 -6.58 -7.00 2.53
CA TYR A 53 -7.68 -7.75 3.14
C TYR A 53 -7.32 -9.20 3.47
N ARG A 54 -6.50 -9.86 2.64
CA ARG A 54 -6.02 -11.22 2.91
C ARG A 54 -5.21 -11.26 4.21
N TYR A 55 -4.32 -10.30 4.41
CA TYR A 55 -3.52 -10.14 5.61
C TYR A 55 -4.26 -9.48 6.78
N GLY A 56 -5.59 -9.39 6.74
CA GLY A 56 -6.40 -8.91 7.86
C GLY A 56 -6.39 -7.40 8.08
N PHE A 57 -5.82 -6.60 7.17
CA PHE A 57 -5.95 -5.15 7.24
C PHE A 57 -7.40 -4.72 6.96
N ARG A 58 -7.85 -3.70 7.70
CA ARG A 58 -9.19 -3.13 7.54
C ARG A 58 -9.09 -1.64 7.28
N LYS A 59 -9.91 -1.15 6.35
CA LYS A 59 -10.00 0.28 6.05
C LYS A 59 -10.67 0.97 7.24
N VAL A 60 -10.08 2.05 7.73
CA VAL A 60 -10.67 2.88 8.79
C VAL A 60 -11.63 3.87 8.15
N PRO A 61 -12.95 3.76 8.37
CA PRO A 61 -13.92 4.70 7.83
C PRO A 61 -13.81 6.06 8.53
N GLY A 62 -14.12 7.14 7.81
CA GLY A 62 -14.13 8.50 8.38
C GLY A 62 -12.75 9.10 8.65
N TRP A 63 -11.65 8.40 8.32
CA TRP A 63 -10.33 9.01 8.36
C TRP A 63 -10.17 9.94 7.16
N VAL A 64 -10.43 11.22 7.39
CA VAL A 64 -9.96 12.31 6.54
C VAL A 64 -8.59 12.64 7.08
N GLY A 65 -7.54 12.27 6.34
CA GLY A 65 -6.18 12.63 6.74
C GLY A 65 -6.09 14.13 6.98
N SER A 66 -5.26 14.54 7.93
CA SER A 66 -4.89 15.95 8.14
C SER A 66 -4.01 16.45 6.98
N ALA A 67 -4.46 16.21 5.75
CA ALA A 67 -3.85 16.73 4.56
C ALA A 67 -4.36 18.16 4.37
N ALA A 68 -3.49 19.06 3.91
CA ALA A 68 -3.84 20.45 3.69
C ALA A 68 -5.11 20.55 2.82
N PRO A 69 -5.94 21.60 2.99
CA PRO A 69 -7.08 21.84 2.11
C PRO A 69 -6.57 21.96 0.66
N GLY A 70 -6.72 20.89 -0.13
CA GLY A 70 -6.09 20.75 -1.45
C GLY A 70 -5.67 19.31 -1.79
N ASP A 71 -5.32 18.51 -0.78
CA ASP A 71 -5.00 17.06 -0.92
C ASP A 71 -6.23 16.15 -0.74
N ALA A 72 -7.42 16.75 -0.80
CA ALA A 72 -8.68 16.10 -0.51
C ALA A 72 -9.04 15.08 -1.60
N GLY A 73 -8.65 13.82 -1.42
CA GLY A 73 -9.32 12.74 -2.13
C GLY A 73 -8.75 11.33 -2.06
N ALA A 74 -7.44 11.14 -1.84
CA ALA A 74 -6.83 9.84 -2.15
C ALA A 74 -6.10 9.14 -1.00
N TRP A 75 -6.00 9.74 0.18
CA TRP A 75 -5.34 9.09 1.30
C TRP A 75 -6.27 8.06 1.96
N LEU A 76 -5.83 6.80 1.94
CA LEU A 76 -6.51 5.65 2.49
C LEU A 76 -5.81 5.20 3.77
N HIS A 77 -6.58 5.01 4.83
CA HIS A 77 -6.08 4.49 6.09
C HIS A 77 -6.51 3.03 6.27
N TYR A 78 -5.52 2.16 6.47
CA TYR A 78 -5.72 0.76 6.83
C TYR A 78 -5.04 0.44 8.16
N CYS A 79 -5.70 -0.32 9.02
CA CYS A 79 -5.13 -0.78 10.29
C CYS A 79 -5.13 -2.31 10.39
N ASN A 80 -4.16 -2.84 11.13
CA ASN A 80 -4.12 -4.22 11.58
C ASN A 80 -3.49 -4.23 12.99
N PRO A 81 -4.10 -4.85 14.01
CA PRO A 81 -3.56 -4.87 15.38
C PRO A 81 -2.12 -5.42 15.48
N CYS A 82 -1.74 -6.31 14.56
CA CYS A 82 -0.42 -6.92 14.47
C CYS A 82 0.55 -6.15 13.57
N PHE A 83 0.15 -5.00 13.02
CA PHE A 83 1.01 -4.16 12.18
C PHE A 83 1.32 -2.85 12.90
N ARG A 84 2.50 -2.78 13.54
CA ARG A 84 2.94 -1.61 14.30
C ARG A 84 4.40 -1.29 13.98
N ARG A 85 4.73 0.00 13.90
CA ARG A 85 6.08 0.45 13.52
C ARG A 85 7.16 -0.07 14.46
N ASP A 86 6.88 -0.01 15.76
CA ASP A 86 7.87 -0.29 16.80
C ASP A 86 7.81 -1.75 17.29
N ARG A 87 7.00 -2.61 16.63
CA ARG A 87 6.83 -4.04 16.97
C ARG A 87 6.86 -4.91 15.71
N PRO A 88 8.02 -5.04 15.06
CA PRO A 88 8.16 -5.88 13.87
C PRO A 88 7.88 -7.36 14.16
N ASP A 89 8.08 -7.80 15.40
CA ASP A 89 7.73 -9.13 15.92
C ASP A 89 6.24 -9.48 15.74
N LEU A 90 5.35 -8.49 15.74
CA LEU A 90 3.92 -8.74 15.49
C LEU A 90 3.62 -9.10 14.04
N LEU A 91 4.50 -8.78 13.08
CA LEU A 91 4.33 -9.14 11.67
C LEU A 91 4.26 -10.65 11.47
N LEU A 92 4.95 -11.42 12.31
CA LEU A 92 4.92 -12.90 12.29
C LEU A 92 3.53 -13.47 12.61
N ARG A 93 2.63 -12.67 13.19
CA ARG A 93 1.26 -13.07 13.54
C ARG A 93 0.25 -12.79 12.44
N ILE A 94 0.65 -12.08 11.39
CA ILE A 94 -0.19 -11.80 10.23
C ILE A 94 -0.16 -13.04 9.33
N LYS A 95 -1.35 -13.57 8.99
CA LYS A 95 -1.53 -14.79 8.18
C LYS A 95 -1.93 -14.47 6.75
#